data_AF-A0A1A2NLF2-F1
#
_entry.id   AF-A0A1A2NLF2-F1
#
_cell.length_a   1.000
_cell.length_b   1.000
_cell.length_c   1.000
_cell.angle_alpha   90.00
_cell.angle_beta   90.00
_cell.angle_gamma   90.00
#
_symmetry.space_group_name_H-M   'P 1'
#
loop_
_entity.id
_entity.type
_entity.pdbx_description
1 polymer ?
#
loop_
_entity_poly.entity_id
_entity_poly.type
_entity_poly.pdbx_seq_one_letter_code
_entity_poly.pdbx_strand_id
1 'polypeptide(L)'
;MKRVAAALLAATVTAVAFAATAGAIPDQGTPEFDTYMQGLERNGFHLNPDTAWRVAHQACEGGLPGLIGWELVAQGVVGPGADQRLMDVARKYACPVQ
;
A
#
# COMPACT_ATOMS: atom_id res chain seq x y z
N MET A 1 -38.35 -16.54 10.06
CA MET A 1 -37.27 -17.18 9.27
C MET A 1 -36.90 -16.36 8.03
N LYS A 2 -37.78 -16.20 7.03
CA LYS A 2 -37.48 -15.43 5.78
C LYS A 2 -37.00 -13.99 5.99
N ARG A 3 -37.61 -13.24 6.91
CA ARG A 3 -37.24 -11.84 7.20
C ARG A 3 -35.87 -11.71 7.89
N VAL A 4 -35.51 -12.69 8.71
CA VAL A 4 -34.21 -12.73 9.42
C VAL A 4 -33.09 -13.09 8.43
N ALA A 5 -33.33 -14.05 7.53
CA ALA A 5 -32.39 -14.40 6.48
C ALA A 5 -32.15 -13.22 5.52
N ALA A 6 -33.19 -12.47 5.16
CA ALA A 6 -33.06 -11.28 4.32
C ALA A 6 -32.24 -10.17 5.01
N ALA A 7 -32.43 -9.95 6.31
CA ALA A 7 -31.65 -8.97 7.07
C ALA A 7 -30.17 -9.36 7.16
N LEU A 8 -29.86 -10.64 7.36
CA LEU A 8 -28.49 -11.15 7.38
C LEU A 8 -27.79 -11.04 6.02
N LEU A 9 -28.51 -11.35 4.93
CA LEU A 9 -27.99 -11.17 3.56
C LEU A 9 -27.74 -9.69 3.24
N ALA A 10 -28.66 -8.81 3.62
CA ALA A 10 -28.47 -7.37 3.44
C ALA A 10 -27.26 -6.86 4.24
N ALA A 11 -27.11 -7.30 5.49
CA ALA A 11 -25.96 -6.93 6.32
C ALA A 11 -24.62 -7.43 5.74
N THR A 12 -24.58 -8.65 5.21
CA THR A 12 -23.37 -9.19 4.57
C THR A 12 -23.03 -8.46 3.27
N VAL A 13 -24.03 -8.19 2.41
CA VAL A 13 -23.79 -7.42 1.18
C VAL A 13 -23.29 -6.00 1.49
N THR A 14 -23.85 -5.36 2.52
CA THR A 14 -23.41 -4.02 2.94
C THR A 14 -21.99 -4.06 3.51
N ALA A 15 -21.64 -5.09 4.30
CA ALA A 15 -20.29 -5.26 4.82
C ALA A 15 -19.27 -5.53 3.70
N VAL A 16 -19.61 -6.33 2.68
CA VAL A 16 -18.74 -6.60 1.54
C VAL A 16 -18.55 -5.35 0.67
N ALA A 17 -19.61 -4.56 0.49
CA ALA A 17 -19.53 -3.29 -0.23
C ALA A 17 -18.63 -2.25 0.50
N PHE A 18 -18.72 -2.17 1.83
CA PHE A 18 -17.84 -1.30 2.62
C PHE A 18 -16.40 -1.83 2.70
N ALA A 19 -16.18 -3.15 2.70
CA ALA A 19 -14.84 -3.74 2.65
C ALA A 19 -14.15 -3.49 1.32
N ALA A 20 -14.88 -3.47 0.21
CA ALA A 20 -14.33 -3.10 -1.11
C ALA A 20 -13.90 -1.63 -1.20
N THR A 21 -14.42 -0.76 -0.30
CA THR A 21 -13.99 0.64 -0.21
C THR A 21 -12.82 0.88 0.77
N ALA A 22 -12.39 -0.14 1.52
CA ALA A 22 -11.11 -0.10 2.20
C ALA A 22 -10.04 -0.30 1.11
N GLY A 23 -9.56 0.81 0.54
CA GLY A 23 -8.68 0.79 -0.63
C GLY A 23 -7.56 -0.23 -0.47
N ALA A 24 -7.50 -1.20 -1.37
CA ALA A 24 -6.42 -2.17 -1.37
C ALA A 24 -5.10 -1.42 -1.63
N ILE A 25 -4.00 -1.93 -1.07
CA ILE A 25 -2.66 -1.52 -1.50
C ILE A 25 -2.58 -1.75 -3.02
N PRO A 26 -2.07 -0.78 -3.81
CA PRO A 26 -2.08 -0.89 -5.26
C PRO A 26 -1.31 -2.13 -5.74
N ASP A 27 -1.98 -2.96 -6.53
CA ASP A 27 -1.40 -4.15 -7.16
C ASP A 27 -0.53 -3.77 -8.37
N GLN A 28 0.53 -4.53 -8.63
CA GLN A 28 1.39 -4.28 -9.78
C GLN A 28 0.61 -4.34 -11.11
N GLY A 29 0.89 -3.39 -12.01
CA GLY A 29 0.23 -3.28 -13.32
C GLY A 29 -1.13 -2.56 -13.29
N THR A 30 -1.53 -2.01 -12.15
CA THR A 30 -2.69 -1.13 -12.02
C THR A 30 -2.30 0.35 -12.21
N PRO A 31 -3.20 1.20 -12.72
CA PRO A 31 -2.95 2.65 -12.82
C PRO A 31 -2.63 3.32 -11.48
N GLU A 32 -3.18 2.79 -10.39
CA GLU A 32 -2.92 3.22 -9.02
C GLU A 32 -1.47 2.95 -8.64
N PHE A 33 -0.94 1.78 -9.02
CA PHE A 33 0.46 1.43 -8.83
C PHE A 33 1.40 2.31 -9.67
N ASP A 34 1.03 2.62 -10.90
CA ASP A 34 1.80 3.57 -11.74
C ASP A 34 1.84 4.97 -11.11
N THR A 35 0.75 5.40 -10.50
CA THR A 35 0.67 6.67 -9.76
C THR A 35 1.58 6.66 -8.53
N TYR A 36 1.61 5.53 -7.82
CA TYR A 36 2.52 5.32 -6.71
C TYR A 36 3.99 5.36 -7.14
N MET A 37 4.35 4.68 -8.22
CA MET A 37 5.70 4.71 -8.80
C MET A 37 6.12 6.12 -9.19
N GLN A 38 5.23 6.88 -9.85
CA GLN A 38 5.49 8.30 -10.13
C GLN A 38 5.65 9.13 -8.85
N GLY A 39 4.89 8.82 -7.81
CA GLY A 39 5.01 9.43 -6.49
C GLY A 39 6.40 9.20 -5.89
N LEU A 40 6.92 7.98 -5.96
CA LEU A 40 8.29 7.64 -5.53
C LEU A 40 9.34 8.43 -6.32
N GLU A 41 9.26 8.40 -7.64
CA GLU A 41 10.22 9.09 -8.52
C GLU A 41 10.25 10.60 -8.28
N ARG A 42 9.09 11.23 -8.10
CA ARG A 42 8.98 12.66 -7.77
C ARG A 42 9.63 13.02 -6.43
N ASN A 43 9.72 12.06 -5.52
CA ASN A 43 10.40 12.22 -4.23
C ASN A 43 11.85 11.72 -4.25
N GLY A 44 12.39 11.39 -5.43
CA GLY A 44 13.78 10.98 -5.62
C GLY A 44 14.05 9.51 -5.31
N PHE A 45 13.02 8.68 -5.21
CA PHE A 45 13.15 7.24 -4.99
C PHE A 45 12.95 6.49 -6.32
N HIS A 46 14.05 5.96 -6.86
CA HIS A 46 14.05 5.16 -8.09
C HIS A 46 14.08 3.68 -7.72
N LEU A 47 12.92 3.16 -7.31
CA LEU A 47 12.79 1.77 -6.92
C LEU A 47 12.37 0.91 -8.10
N ASN A 48 12.75 -0.36 -8.10
CA ASN A 48 12.13 -1.33 -9.00
C ASN A 48 10.67 -1.60 -8.54
N PRO A 49 9.78 -2.06 -9.45
CA PRO A 49 8.38 -2.34 -9.12
C PRO A 49 8.17 -3.36 -7.98
N ASP A 50 9.00 -4.40 -7.90
CA ASP A 50 8.90 -5.44 -6.85
C ASP A 50 9.26 -4.90 -5.46
N THR A 51 10.30 -4.08 -5.38
CA THR A 51 10.73 -3.39 -4.17
C THR A 51 9.68 -2.38 -3.75
N ALA A 52 9.18 -1.57 -4.68
CA ALA A 52 8.13 -0.59 -4.42
C ALA A 52 6.86 -1.28 -3.89
N TRP A 53 6.41 -2.36 -4.52
CA TRP A 53 5.25 -3.12 -4.06
C TRP A 53 5.42 -3.65 -2.63
N ARG A 54 6.61 -4.16 -2.28
CA ARG A 54 6.91 -4.61 -0.90
C ARG A 54 6.97 -3.45 0.09
N VAL A 55 7.53 -2.31 -0.30
CA VAL A 55 7.55 -1.10 0.52
C VAL A 55 6.13 -0.61 0.79
N ALA A 56 5.26 -0.61 -0.22
CA ALA A 56 3.85 -0.28 -0.07
C ALA A 56 3.16 -1.19 0.96
N HIS A 57 3.31 -2.51 0.81
CA HIS A 57 2.74 -3.47 1.78
C HIS A 57 3.28 -3.24 3.20
N GLN A 58 4.59 -3.05 3.32
CA GLN A 58 5.20 -2.78 4.62
C GLN A 58 4.69 -1.48 5.24
N ALA A 59 4.51 -0.43 4.44
CA ALA A 59 4.08 0.88 4.89
C ALA A 59 2.59 0.91 5.29
N CYS A 60 1.76 0.05 4.70
CA CYS A 60 0.29 0.06 4.89
C CYS A 60 -0.22 -1.00 5.86
N GLU A 61 0.26 -2.23 5.76
CA GLU A 61 -0.16 -3.33 6.64
C GLU A 61 0.66 -3.38 7.94
N GLY A 62 1.81 -2.71 7.97
CA GLY A 62 2.76 -2.81 9.07
C GLY A 62 3.58 -4.10 8.96
N GLY A 63 4.68 -4.05 8.21
CA GLY A 63 5.66 -5.12 8.12
C GLY A 63 6.87 -4.90 9.03
N LEU A 64 7.64 -5.97 9.28
CA LEU A 64 8.89 -5.91 10.06
C LEU A 64 9.91 -4.96 9.39
N PRO A 65 10.28 -3.83 10.04
CA PRO A 65 11.33 -2.95 9.56
C PRO A 65 12.65 -3.70 9.40
N GLY A 66 13.25 -3.65 8.20
CA GLY A 66 14.61 -4.14 7.96
C GLY A 66 14.77 -5.29 6.96
N LEU A 67 13.70 -6.01 6.58
CA LEU A 67 13.81 -7.09 5.58
C LEU A 67 14.11 -6.60 4.16
N ILE A 68 13.81 -5.34 3.86
CA ILE A 68 14.09 -4.71 2.55
C ILE A 68 15.32 -3.79 2.58
N GLY A 69 15.91 -3.55 3.76
CA GLY A 69 16.91 -2.47 3.95
C GLY A 69 18.13 -2.59 3.03
N TRP A 70 18.64 -3.80 2.82
CA TRP A 70 19.78 -4.02 1.91
C TRP A 70 19.45 -3.72 0.44
N GLU A 71 18.23 -4.01 0.02
CA GLU A 71 17.77 -3.78 -1.34
C GLU A 71 17.45 -2.29 -1.57
N LEU A 72 16.92 -1.62 -0.56
CA LEU A 72 16.74 -0.16 -0.54
C LEU A 72 18.08 0.56 -0.64
N VAL A 73 19.09 0.12 0.12
CA VAL A 73 20.47 0.64 0.02
C VAL A 73 21.04 0.40 -1.38
N ALA A 74 20.85 -0.79 -1.95
CA ALA A 74 21.29 -1.10 -3.31
C ALA A 74 20.63 -0.22 -4.38
N GLN A 75 19.43 0.29 -4.10
CA GLN A 75 18.67 1.19 -4.99
C GLN A 75 18.84 2.67 -4.63
N GLY A 76 19.85 2.99 -3.80
CA GLY A 76 20.22 4.38 -3.50
C GLY A 76 19.39 5.03 -2.41
N VAL A 77 18.54 4.29 -1.70
CA VAL A 77 17.88 4.74 -0.47
C VAL A 77 18.90 4.68 0.66
N VAL A 78 19.79 5.67 0.68
CA VAL A 78 20.92 5.76 1.59
C VAL A 78 20.94 7.12 2.25
N GLY A 79 21.05 7.14 3.58
CA GLY A 79 21.21 8.37 4.35
C GLY A 79 20.28 8.44 5.57
N PRO A 80 20.59 9.34 6.52
CA PRO A 80 19.80 9.50 7.74
C PRO A 80 18.37 9.89 7.40
N GLY A 81 17.41 9.06 7.81
CA GLY A 81 15.97 9.30 7.58
C GLY A 81 15.48 8.99 6.16
N ALA A 82 16.31 8.45 5.26
CA ALA A 82 15.87 8.07 3.91
C ALA A 82 14.76 7.01 3.95
N ASP A 83 14.90 5.99 4.79
CA ASP A 83 13.89 4.95 5.00
C ASP A 83 12.59 5.53 5.55
N GLN A 84 12.67 6.45 6.52
CA GLN A 84 11.49 7.09 7.09
C GLN A 84 10.72 7.88 6.02
N ARG A 85 11.43 8.69 5.21
CA ARG A 85 10.83 9.45 4.11
C ARG A 85 10.22 8.53 3.06
N LEU A 86 10.91 7.44 2.72
CA LEU A 86 10.38 6.45 1.78
C LEU A 86 9.06 5.87 2.30
N MET A 87 9.01 5.48 3.59
CA MET A 87 7.80 4.95 4.22
C MET A 87 6.68 6.00 4.33
N ASP A 88 7.01 7.28 4.46
CA ASP A 88 6.02 8.38 4.44
C ASP A 88 5.44 8.58 3.03
N VAL A 89 6.29 8.56 2.00
CA VAL A 89 5.86 8.63 0.60
C VAL A 89 5.00 7.41 0.25
N ALA A 90 5.46 6.21 0.60
CA ALA A 90 4.69 4.99 0.40
C ALA A 90 3.33 5.05 1.10
N ARG A 91 3.27 5.56 2.34
CA ARG A 91 1.99 5.79 3.02
C ARG A 91 1.07 6.75 2.30
N LYS A 92 1.63 7.85 1.79
CA LYS A 92 0.87 8.90 1.11
C LYS A 92 0.25 8.43 -0.21
N TYR A 93 0.96 7.59 -0.96
CA TYR A 93 0.57 7.24 -2.32
C TYR A 93 0.03 5.81 -2.48
N ALA A 94 0.37 4.89 -1.57
CA ALA A 94 -0.01 3.48 -1.68
C ALA A 94 -0.98 3.01 -0.59
N CYS A 95 -1.06 3.67 0.56
CA CYS A 95 -1.99 3.24 1.60
C CYS A 95 -3.38 3.84 1.38
N PRO A 96 -4.45 3.05 1.60
CA PRO A 96 -5.78 3.63 1.71
C PRO A 96 -5.77 4.71 2.79
N VAL A 97 -6.30 5.88 2.45
CA VAL A 97 -6.70 6.87 3.46
C VAL A 97 -7.71 6.20 4.38
N GLN A 98 -7.32 5.99 5.64
CA GLN A 98 -8.24 5.55 6.70
C GLN A 98 -9.18 6.68 7.11
#